data_AF-C7LXJ4-F1
#
_entry.id   AF-C7LXJ4-F1
#
_cell.length_a   1.000
_cell.length_b   1.000
_cell.length_c   1.000
_cell.angle_alpha   90.00
_cell.angle_beta   90.00
_cell.angle_gamma   90.00
#
_symmetry.space_group_name_H-M   'P 1'
#
loop_
_entity.id
_entity.type
_entity.pdbx_description
1 polymer ?
#
loop_
_entity_poly.entity_id
_entity_poly.type
_entity_poly.pdbx_seq_one_letter_code
_entity_poly.pdbx_strand_id
1 'polypeptide(L)'
;MLEREDAGLSWRLGLTVSRKIGKSVRRNRVKRLVREYFRLHQHDFRLCADIVVVPKRGVCVDSMDLAQVSSELGPLMTKIVSRVGAA
;
A
#
# COMPACT_ATOMS: atom_id res chain seq x y z
N MET A 1 18.62 -14.64 7.83
CA MET A 1 17.93 -15.11 6.63
C MET A 1 16.59 -15.66 7.10
N LEU A 2 15.50 -14.91 6.92
CA LEU A 2 14.15 -15.29 7.37
C LEU A 2 13.31 -15.54 6.13
N GLU A 3 13.40 -16.75 5.59
CA GLU A 3 12.48 -17.23 4.57
C GLU A 3 11.27 -17.84 5.26
N ARG A 4 10.06 -17.43 4.87
CA ARG A 4 8.80 -18.03 5.31
C ARG A 4 8.13 -18.71 4.14
N GLU A 5 7.69 -19.93 4.39
CA GLU A 5 6.90 -20.83 3.54
C GLU A 5 5.46 -20.34 3.35
N ASP A 6 5.23 -19.09 2.95
CA ASP A 6 3.90 -18.66 2.53
C ASP A 6 3.69 -19.06 1.05
N ALA A 7 3.53 -20.36 0.85
CA ALA A 7 3.13 -21.00 -0.39
C ALA A 7 1.64 -20.72 -0.66
N GLY A 8 1.36 -19.65 -1.41
CA GLY A 8 0.04 -19.42 -1.98
C GLY A 8 -0.25 -17.95 -2.26
N LEU A 9 -0.20 -17.54 -3.53
CA LEU A 9 -0.75 -16.26 -4.04
C LEU A 9 -0.60 -15.05 -3.10
N SER A 10 0.58 -14.87 -2.50
CA SER A 10 0.80 -13.84 -1.48
C SER A 10 1.40 -12.59 -2.13
N TRP A 11 0.67 -11.49 -2.11
CA TRP A 11 1.20 -10.17 -2.45
C TRP A 11 2.03 -9.64 -1.27
N ARG A 12 3.19 -9.04 -1.54
CA ARG A 12 4.04 -8.43 -0.50
C ARG A 12 3.88 -6.93 -0.53
N LEU A 13 3.57 -6.33 0.62
CA LEU A 13 3.49 -4.88 0.76
C LEU A 13 4.70 -4.33 1.52
N GLY A 14 5.63 -3.71 0.80
CA GLY A 14 6.66 -2.87 1.37
C GLY A 14 6.15 -1.45 1.58
N LEU A 15 6.33 -0.87 2.76
CA LEU A 15 5.90 0.50 3.03
C LEU A 15 7.02 1.34 3.62
N THR A 16 7.50 2.30 2.82
CA THR A 16 8.63 3.16 3.20
C THR A 16 8.13 4.58 3.48
N VAL A 17 8.05 4.94 4.76
CA VAL A 17 7.58 6.27 5.19
C VAL A 17 8.77 7.11 5.65
N SER A 18 9.10 8.14 4.86
CA SER A 18 10.23 9.03 5.16
C SER A 18 10.05 9.80 6.48
N ARG A 19 11.16 10.12 7.16
CA ARG A 19 11.13 10.94 8.39
C ARG A 19 10.55 12.35 8.17
N LYS A 20 10.60 12.83 6.93
CA LYS A 20 10.07 14.15 6.51
C LYS A 20 8.55 14.27 6.64
N ILE A 21 7.82 13.15 6.69
CA ILE A 21 6.37 13.13 6.88
C ILE A 21 5.97 13.51 8.32
N GLY A 22 6.87 13.36 9.29
CA GLY A 22 6.67 13.84 10.65
C GLY A 22 6.98 12.81 11.72
N LYS A 23 6.45 13.06 12.93
CA LYS A 23 6.66 12.22 14.13
C LYS A 23 6.14 10.79 13.92
N SER A 24 6.58 9.88 14.78
CA SER A 24 6.26 8.44 14.69
C SER A 24 4.76 8.15 14.64
N VAL A 25 3.93 8.91 15.37
CA VAL A 25 2.47 8.75 15.36
C VAL A 25 1.89 9.01 13.95
N ARG A 26 2.27 10.13 13.31
CA ARG A 26 1.83 10.46 11.94
C ARG A 26 2.28 9.39 10.95
N ARG A 27 3.55 8.97 11.02
CA ARG A 27 4.07 7.89 10.16
C ARG A 27 3.31 6.58 10.37
N ASN A 28 3.01 6.21 11.62
CA ASN A 28 2.27 5.00 11.95
C ASN A 28 0.82 5.06 11.47
N ARG A 29 0.19 6.25 11.50
CA ARG A 29 -1.15 6.48 10.93
C ARG A 29 -1.16 6.23 9.43
N VAL A 30 -0.24 6.83 8.67
CA VAL A 30 -0.09 6.56 7.23
C VAL A 30 0.12 5.07 6.98
N LYS A 31 0.99 4.42 7.77
CA LYS A 31 1.19 2.97 7.67
C LYS A 31 -0.04 2.14 7.97
N ARG A 32 -0.93 2.61 8.84
CA ARG A 32 -2.19 1.93 9.13
C ARG A 32 -3.17 2.08 7.98
N LEU A 33 -3.41 3.31 7.50
CA LEU A 33 -4.37 3.58 6.43
C LEU A 33 -4.03 2.85 5.14
N VAL A 34 -2.75 2.86 4.74
CA VAL A 34 -2.32 2.13 3.54
C VAL A 34 -2.53 0.63 3.72
N ARG A 35 -2.08 0.04 4.84
CA ARG A 35 -2.28 -1.40 5.08
C ARG A 35 -3.75 -1.78 5.15
N GLU A 36 -4.60 -0.90 5.65
CA GLU A 36 -6.04 -1.10 5.73
C GLU A 36 -6.69 -1.11 4.35
N TYR A 37 -6.35 -0.16 3.49
CA TYR A 37 -6.77 -0.16 2.09
C TYR A 37 -6.43 -1.49 1.41
N PHE A 38 -5.17 -1.92 1.52
CA PHE A 38 -4.73 -3.16 0.89
C PHE A 38 -5.35 -4.41 1.53
N ARG A 39 -5.59 -4.43 2.85
CA ARG A 39 -6.30 -5.52 3.53
C ARG A 39 -7.73 -5.67 3.02
N LEU A 40 -8.42 -4.58 2.72
CA LEU A 40 -9.79 -4.62 2.20
C LEU A 40 -9.83 -5.14 0.75
N HIS A 41 -8.83 -4.80 -0.05
CA HIS A 41 -8.78 -5.15 -1.48
C HIS A 41 -7.91 -6.40 -1.78
N GLN A 42 -7.49 -7.13 -0.74
CA GLN A 42 -6.62 -8.30 -0.89
C GLN A 42 -7.24 -9.41 -1.76
N HIS A 43 -8.58 -9.49 -1.80
CA HIS A 43 -9.31 -10.48 -2.59
C HIS A 43 -9.49 -10.04 -4.05
N ASP A 44 -9.50 -8.73 -4.31
CA ASP A 44 -9.61 -8.16 -5.65
C ASP A 44 -8.31 -8.32 -6.42
N PHE A 45 -7.18 -8.23 -5.71
CA PHE A 45 -5.85 -8.39 -6.27
C PHE A 45 -5.38 -9.85 -6.13
N ARG A 46 -5.85 -10.74 -7.02
CA ARG A 46 -5.25 -12.08 -7.21
C ARG A 46 -3.91 -11.96 -7.95
N LEU A 47 -2.96 -11.22 -7.37
CA LEU A 47 -1.65 -10.97 -7.96
C LEU A 47 -0.53 -11.42 -7.02
N CYS A 48 0.40 -12.20 -7.55
CA CYS A 48 1.71 -12.41 -6.94
C CYS A 48 2.62 -11.22 -7.28
N ALA A 49 2.49 -10.12 -6.55
CA ALA A 49 3.31 -8.92 -6.78
C ALA A 49 3.90 -8.36 -5.48
N ASP A 50 5.12 -7.85 -5.60
CA ASP A 50 5.81 -7.09 -4.55
C ASP A 50 5.54 -5.59 -4.77
N ILE A 51 4.68 -5.02 -3.94
CA ILE A 51 4.24 -3.62 -4.03
C ILE A 51 4.99 -2.81 -2.98
N VAL A 52 5.80 -1.84 -3.44
CA VAL A 52 6.46 -0.88 -2.55
C VAL A 52 5.76 0.47 -2.65
N VAL A 53 5.15 0.90 -1.54
CA VAL A 53 4.50 2.20 -1.44
C VAL A 53 5.43 3.19 -0.75
N VAL A 54 5.63 4.35 -1.39
CA VAL A 54 6.39 5.47 -0.86
C VAL A 54 5.48 6.69 -0.85
N PRO A 55 5.03 7.18 0.32
CA PRO A 55 4.21 8.37 0.38
C PRO A 55 5.00 9.58 -0.13
N LYS A 56 4.37 10.38 -1.00
CA LYS A 56 4.98 11.60 -1.54
C LYS A 56 5.23 12.63 -0.45
N ARG A 57 6.19 13.53 -0.69
CA ARG A 57 6.42 14.69 0.19
C ARG A 57 5.21 15.62 0.08
N GLY A 58 4.72 16.12 1.21
CA GLY A 58 3.57 17.05 1.26
C GLY A 58 2.23 16.42 1.59
N VAL A 59 2.17 15.11 1.87
CA VAL A 59 0.94 14.46 2.33
C VAL A 59 0.47 15.06 3.66
N CYS A 60 -0.75 15.59 3.67
CA CYS A 60 -1.38 16.11 4.89
C CYS A 60 -1.97 14.94 5.69
N VAL A 61 -1.17 14.37 6.59
CA VAL A 61 -1.53 13.17 7.35
C VAL A 61 -2.71 13.40 8.30
N ASP A 62 -2.88 14.63 8.78
CA ASP A 62 -3.84 14.94 9.84
C ASP A 62 -5.28 14.97 9.30
N SER A 63 -5.47 15.36 8.04
CA SER A 63 -6.75 15.29 7.32
C SER A 63 -6.89 14.03 6.46
N MET A 64 -5.89 13.14 6.45
CA MET A 64 -5.92 11.93 5.65
C MET A 64 -6.81 10.86 6.30
N ASP A 65 -7.76 10.37 5.51
CA ASP A 65 -8.66 9.27 5.84
C ASP A 65 -8.51 8.10 4.86
N LEU A 66 -9.24 7.02 5.13
CA LEU A 66 -9.23 5.83 4.27
C LEU A 66 -9.86 6.11 2.90
N ALA A 67 -10.86 6.99 2.83
CA ALA A 67 -11.57 7.30 1.59
C ALA A 67 -10.62 7.98 0.59
N GLN A 68 -9.82 8.94 1.06
CA GLN A 68 -8.83 9.65 0.26
C GLN A 68 -7.70 8.72 -0.19
N VAL A 69 -7.23 7.85 0.70
CA VAL A 69 -6.26 6.79 0.34
C VAL A 69 -6.85 5.87 -0.74
N SER A 70 -8.12 5.47 -0.60
CA SER A 70 -8.79 4.58 -1.56
C SER A 70 -8.98 5.25 -2.92
N SER A 71 -9.34 6.54 -2.93
CA SER A 71 -9.51 7.33 -4.15
C SER A 71 -8.20 7.54 -4.90
N GLU A 72 -7.08 7.71 -4.19
CA GLU A 72 -5.76 7.85 -4.83
C GLU A 72 -5.18 6.50 -5.29
N LEU A 73 -5.25 5.46 -4.45
CA LEU A 73 -4.66 4.16 -4.77
C LEU A 73 -5.50 3.34 -5.74
N GLY A 74 -6.84 3.46 -5.74
CA GLY A 74 -7.72 2.68 -6.61
C GLY A 74 -7.34 2.76 -8.10
N PRO A 75 -7.29 3.96 -8.71
CA PRO A 75 -6.90 4.12 -10.11
C PRO A 75 -5.49 3.60 -10.41
N LEU A 76 -4.57 3.76 -9.46
CA LEU A 76 -3.20 3.26 -9.59
C LEU A 76 -3.18 1.73 -9.60
N MET A 77 -3.94 1.08 -8.72
CA MET A 77 -4.03 -0.37 -8.66
C MET A 77 -4.66 -0.94 -9.92
N THR A 78 -5.76 -0.38 -10.42
CA THR A 78 -6.37 -0.80 -11.69
C THR A 78 -5.36 -0.74 -12.84
N LYS A 79 -4.52 0.31 -12.88
CA LYS A 79 -3.48 0.48 -13.90
C LYS A 79 -2.31 -0.48 -13.73
N ILE A 80 -1.98 -0.91 -12.51
CA ILE A 80 -0.96 -1.93 -12.26
C ILE A 80 -1.51 -3.31 -12.63
N VAL A 81 -2.72 -3.65 -12.19
CA VAL A 81 -3.40 -4.91 -12.52
C VAL A 81 -3.49 -5.10 -14.02
N SER A 82 -3.89 -4.06 -14.78
CA SER A 82 -3.99 -4.15 -16.24
C SER A 82 -2.65 -4.32 -16.94
N ARG A 83 -1.55 -3.86 -16.33
CA ARG A 83 -0.18 -4.04 -16.88
C ARG A 83 0.42 -5.39 -16.51
N VAL A 84 0.15 -5.87 -15.31
CA VAL A 84 0.71 -7.13 -14.82
C VAL A 84 -0.09 -8.32 -15.32
N GLY A 85 -1.41 -8.20 -15.51
CA GLY A 85 -2.25 -9.23 -16.12
C GLY A 85 -2.16 -9.32 -17.65
N ALA A 86 -1.41 -8.42 -18.30
CA ALA A 86 -1.14 -8.44 -19.73
C ALA A 86 0.18 -9.14 -20.09
N ALA A 87 0.86 -9.74 -19.10
CA ALA A 87 2.08 -10.53 -19.24
C ALA A 87 1.84 -11.96 -18.76
#